data_AF-A0A7K0CA79-F1
#
_entry.id   AF-A0A7K0CA79-F1
#
_cell.length_a   1.000
_cell.length_b   1.000
_cell.length_c   1.000
_cell.angle_alpha   90.00
_cell.angle_beta   90.00
_cell.angle_gamma   90.00
#
_symmetry.space_group_name_H-M   'P 1'
#
loop_
_entity.id
_entity.type
_entity.pdbx_description
1 polymer ?
#
loop_
_entity_poly.entity_id
_entity_poly.type
_entity_poly.pdbx_seq_one_letter_code
_entity_poly.pdbx_strand_id
1 'polypeptide(L)'
;MKWSWEYDPSEQYAIGGTPPAFVAEVEKKADELVRAAEAFHLDGTQYEGPSPKGDVAHVDSGFFVYLVVPRHERVYIRQVTWL
;
A
#
# COMPACT_ATOMS: atom_id res chain seq x y z
N MET A 1 9.42 -11.81 -8.39
CA MET A 1 8.39 -11.01 -9.11
C MET A 1 8.92 -9.58 -9.16
N LYS A 2 8.13 -8.57 -9.55
CA LYS A 2 8.51 -7.17 -9.37
C LYS A 2 7.57 -6.56 -8.34
N TRP A 3 8.13 -5.84 -7.38
CA TRP A 3 7.37 -5.17 -6.33
C TRP A 3 6.26 -4.27 -6.92
N SER A 4 5.08 -4.28 -6.30
CA SER A 4 3.93 -3.47 -6.72
C SER A 4 2.92 -3.30 -5.57
N TRP A 5 1.79 -2.65 -5.82
CA TRP A 5 0.70 -2.51 -4.85
C TRP A 5 -0.65 -2.96 -5.44
N GLU A 6 -1.58 -3.32 -4.56
CA GLU A 6 -2.96 -3.70 -4.88
C GLU A 6 -3.94 -3.18 -3.83
N TYR A 7 -5.19 -2.96 -4.21
CA TYR A 7 -6.29 -2.78 -3.25
C TYR A 7 -6.75 -4.13 -2.71
N ASP A 8 -7.01 -4.21 -1.41
CA ASP A 8 -7.42 -5.44 -0.73
C ASP A 8 -8.56 -5.17 0.26
N PRO A 9 -9.73 -5.84 0.14
CA PRO A 9 -10.04 -6.93 -0.80
C PRO A 9 -10.38 -6.48 -2.23
N SER A 10 -10.68 -5.19 -2.45
CA SER A 10 -10.95 -4.64 -3.78
C SER A 10 -10.86 -3.12 -3.74
N GLU A 11 -10.70 -2.50 -4.92
CA GLU A 11 -10.75 -1.05 -5.08
C GLU A 11 -12.04 -0.47 -4.49
N GLN A 12 -13.20 -0.99 -4.89
CA GLN A 12 -14.51 -0.51 -4.42
C GLN A 12 -14.63 -0.51 -2.89
N TYR A 13 -14.07 -1.52 -2.22
CA TYR A 13 -14.06 -1.59 -0.76
C TYR A 13 -13.07 -0.60 -0.15
N ALA A 14 -11.87 -0.49 -0.72
CA ALA A 14 -10.79 0.31 -0.15
C ALA A 14 -11.01 1.81 -0.34
N ILE A 15 -11.49 2.24 -1.51
CA ILE A 15 -11.64 3.67 -1.86
C ILE A 15 -13.08 4.16 -1.81
N GLY A 16 -14.08 3.30 -2.00
CA GLY A 16 -15.50 3.69 -1.94
C GLY A 16 -15.83 4.92 -2.80
N GLY A 17 -16.56 5.90 -2.21
CA GLY A 17 -16.95 7.16 -2.87
C GLY A 17 -15.91 8.28 -2.78
N THR A 18 -14.65 7.95 -2.55
CA THR A 18 -13.57 8.93 -2.39
C THR A 18 -13.33 9.73 -3.67
N PRO A 19 -13.02 11.04 -3.60
CA PRO A 19 -12.76 11.84 -4.78
C PRO A 19 -11.59 11.30 -5.63
N PRO A 20 -11.74 11.17 -6.96
CA PRO A 20 -10.70 10.59 -7.81
C PRO A 20 -9.33 11.29 -7.72
N ALA A 21 -9.32 12.60 -7.54
CA ALA A 21 -8.08 13.37 -7.38
C ALA A 21 -7.31 12.97 -6.11
N PHE A 22 -8.03 12.66 -5.02
CA PHE A 22 -7.40 12.18 -3.79
C PHE A 22 -6.93 10.74 -3.93
N VAL A 23 -7.69 9.89 -4.63
CA VAL A 23 -7.26 8.52 -4.97
C VAL A 23 -5.94 8.53 -5.72
N ALA A 24 -5.76 9.43 -6.70
CA ALA A 24 -4.50 9.56 -7.43
C ALA A 24 -3.30 9.89 -6.53
N GLU A 25 -3.46 10.74 -5.51
CA GLU A 25 -2.37 11.02 -4.56
C GLU A 25 -2.08 9.83 -3.63
N VAL A 26 -3.10 9.04 -3.28
CA VAL A 26 -2.92 7.77 -2.55
C VAL A 26 -2.11 6.77 -3.39
N GLU A 27 -2.47 6.58 -4.66
CA GLU A 27 -1.78 5.65 -5.57
C GLU A 27 -0.31 6.07 -5.79
N LYS A 28 -0.06 7.37 -5.96
CA LYS A 28 1.31 7.91 -6.05
C LYS A 28 2.11 7.66 -4.77
N LYS A 29 1.51 7.82 -3.59
CA LYS A 29 2.16 7.49 -2.31
C LYS A 29 2.38 5.98 -2.19
N ALA A 30 1.49 5.15 -2.72
CA ALA A 30 1.69 3.70 -2.77
C ALA A 30 2.88 3.31 -3.66
N ASP A 31 3.11 3.98 -4.79
CA ASP A 31 4.31 3.79 -5.62
C ASP A 31 5.61 4.18 -4.88
N GLU A 32 5.57 5.16 -3.99
CA GLU A 32 6.69 5.47 -3.07
C GLU A 32 6.94 4.34 -2.07
N LEU A 33 5.87 3.81 -1.46
CA LEU A 33 5.96 2.69 -0.52
C LEU A 33 6.49 1.41 -1.16
N VAL A 34 6.10 1.13 -2.40
CA VAL A 34 6.61 -0.01 -3.18
C VAL A 34 8.12 0.09 -3.36
N ARG A 35 8.63 1.26 -3.77
CA ARG A 35 10.07 1.50 -3.93
C ARG A 35 10.83 1.36 -2.61
N ALA A 36 10.25 1.84 -1.52
CA ALA A 36 10.84 1.66 -0.19
C ALA A 36 10.89 0.18 0.21
N ALA A 37 9.78 -0.55 0.03
CA ALA A 37 9.69 -1.96 0.38
C ALA A 37 10.66 -2.82 -0.44
N GLU A 38 10.79 -2.56 -1.75
CA GLU A 38 11.78 -3.20 -2.62
C GLU A 38 13.22 -2.98 -2.12
N ALA A 39 13.55 -1.78 -1.64
CA ALA A 39 14.88 -1.48 -1.10
C ALA A 39 15.15 -2.15 0.25
N PHE A 40 14.14 -2.27 1.12
CA PHE A 40 14.27 -2.93 2.43
C PHE A 40 14.25 -4.46 2.36
N HIS A 41 13.61 -5.01 1.33
CA HIS A 41 13.37 -6.43 1.16
C HIS A 41 13.85 -6.88 -0.24
N LEU A 42 15.17 -6.89 -0.43
CA LEU A 42 15.83 -7.13 -1.72
C LEU A 42 15.38 -8.42 -2.43
N ASP A 43 15.15 -9.49 -1.67
CA ASP A 43 14.46 -10.70 -2.14
C ASP A 43 13.29 -10.98 -1.20
N GLY A 44 12.14 -10.38 -1.50
CA GLY A 44 10.95 -10.51 -0.67
C GLY A 44 10.47 -11.96 -0.59
N THR A 45 10.71 -12.77 -1.62
CA THR A 45 10.27 -14.18 -1.67
C THR A 45 10.98 -15.06 -0.64
N GLN A 46 12.21 -14.70 -0.26
CA GLN A 46 13.00 -15.39 0.77
C GLN A 46 12.80 -14.77 2.17
N TYR A 47 11.87 -13.82 2.33
CA TYR A 47 11.66 -13.17 3.63
C TYR A 47 11.12 -14.14 4.68
N GLU A 48 11.91 -14.33 5.73
CA GLU A 48 11.57 -15.16 6.90
C GLU A 48 10.96 -14.34 8.04
N GLY A 49 10.14 -15.01 8.87
CA GLY A 49 9.50 -14.38 10.03
C GLY A 49 8.15 -13.73 9.73
N PRO A 50 7.55 -13.06 10.74
CA PRO A 50 6.27 -12.38 10.58
C PRO A 50 6.40 -11.22 9.61
N SER A 51 5.39 -11.02 8.76
CA SER A 51 5.33 -9.82 7.90
C SER A 51 5.36 -8.56 8.77
N PRO A 52 5.91 -7.44 8.26
CA PRO A 52 5.79 -6.14 8.90
C PRO A 52 4.35 -5.85 9.30
N LYS A 53 4.17 -5.16 10.44
CA LYS A 53 2.84 -4.67 10.83
C LYS A 53 2.34 -3.68 9.78
N GLY A 54 1.03 -3.68 9.55
CA GLY A 54 0.40 -2.62 8.78
C GLY A 54 0.59 -1.26 9.43
N ASP A 55 0.53 -0.22 8.62
CA ASP A 55 0.76 1.15 9.06
C ASP A 55 -0.17 2.12 8.30
N VAL A 56 -0.10 3.40 8.67
CA VAL A 56 -0.90 4.48 8.09
C VAL A 56 0.02 5.42 7.32
N ALA A 57 -0.29 5.67 6.05
CA ALA A 57 0.36 6.68 5.25
C ALA A 57 -0.54 7.91 5.13
N HIS A 58 0.02 9.08 5.42
CA HIS A 58 -0.68 10.35 5.30
C HIS A 58 -0.44 10.97 3.91
N VAL A 59 -1.50 11.55 3.38
CA VAL A 59 -1.53 12.34 2.14
C VAL A 59 -2.32 13.63 2.41
N ASP A 60 -2.16 14.65 1.58
CA ASP A 60 -2.91 15.89 1.77
C ASP A 60 -4.42 15.60 1.71
N SER A 61 -5.16 16.05 2.73
CA SER A 61 -6.62 15.80 2.87
C SER A 61 -7.01 14.37 3.23
N GLY A 62 -6.13 13.57 3.86
CA GLY A 62 -6.52 12.29 4.44
C GLY A 62 -5.39 11.31 4.71
N PHE A 63 -5.71 10.02 4.68
CA PHE A 63 -4.75 8.94 4.90
C PHE A 63 -5.24 7.62 4.29
N PHE A 64 -4.35 6.64 4.23
CA PHE A 64 -4.69 5.26 3.92
C PHE A 64 -3.94 4.27 4.81
N VAL A 65 -4.58 3.14 5.08
CA VAL A 65 -4.02 2.01 5.82
C VAL A 65 -3.44 1.01 4.83
N TYR A 66 -2.22 0.54 5.08
CA TYR A 66 -1.55 -0.40 4.19
C TYR A 66 -0.84 -1.55 4.93
N LEU A 67 -0.56 -2.63 4.21
CA LEU A 67 0.24 -3.77 4.65
C LEU A 67 1.38 -4.00 3.67
N VAL A 68 2.61 -4.16 4.17
CA VAL A 68 3.73 -4.67 3.36
C VAL A 68 3.80 -6.17 3.56
N VAL A 69 3.74 -6.93 2.47
CA VAL A 69 3.84 -8.39 2.49
C VAL A 69 5.02 -8.81 1.61
N PRO A 70 6.23 -8.92 2.20
CA PRO A 70 7.44 -9.19 1.42
C PRO A 70 7.38 -10.48 0.60
N ARG A 71 6.80 -11.55 1.15
CA ARG A 71 6.64 -12.83 0.44
C ARG A 71 5.78 -12.74 -0.81
N HIS A 72 4.91 -11.73 -0.92
CA HIS A 72 4.12 -11.46 -2.11
C HIS A 72 4.76 -10.36 -2.99
N GLU A 73 5.86 -9.77 -2.51
CA GLU A 73 6.47 -8.55 -3.05
C GLU A 73 5.40 -7.48 -3.31
N ARG A 74 4.52 -7.29 -2.32
CA ARG A 74 3.29 -6.49 -2.48
C ARG A 74 3.05 -5.55 -1.30
N VAL A 75 2.56 -4.36 -1.64
CA VAL A 75 1.89 -3.46 -0.68
C VAL A 75 0.38 -3.55 -0.90
N TYR A 76 -0.38 -3.86 0.14
CA TYR A 76 -1.84 -3.90 0.08
C TYR A 76 -2.45 -2.65 0.70
N ILE A 77 -3.24 -1.90 -0.05
CA ILE A 77 -4.04 -0.79 0.45
C ILE A 77 -5.37 -1.35 0.95
N ARG A 78 -5.63 -1.19 2.25
CA ARG A 78 -6.77 -1.82 2.94
C ARG A 78 -7.96 -0.88 3.17
N GLN A 79 -7.67 0.41 3.33
CA GLN A 79 -8.68 1.44 3.57
C GLN A 79 -8.12 2.80 3.19
N VAL A 80 -8.93 3.62 2.54
CA VAL A 80 -8.65 5.03 2.26
C VAL A 80 -9.65 5.89 3.03
N THR A 81 -9.19 7.01 3.60
CA THR A 81 -10.03 7.93 4.36
C THR A 81 -9.71 9.36 3.94
N TRP A 82 -10.69 10.01 3.31
CA TRP A 82 -10.65 11.39 2.86
C TRP A 82 -11.32 12.33 3.88
N LEU A 83 -10.74 13.51 4.09
CA LEU A 83 -11.12 14.50 5.10
C LEU A 83 -11.50 15.85 4.49
#